data_AF-A0A1Q6ENS9-F1
#
_entry.id   AF-A0A1Q6ENS9-F1
#
_cell.length_a   1.000
_cell.length_b   1.000
_cell.length_c   1.000
_cell.angle_alpha   90.00
_cell.angle_beta   90.00
_cell.angle_gamma   90.00
#
_symmetry.space_group_name_H-M   'P 1'
#
loop_
_entity.id
_entity.type
_entity.pdbx_description
1 polymer ?
#
loop_
_entity_poly.entity_id
_entity_poly.type
_entity_poly.pdbx_seq_one_letter_code
_entity_poly.pdbx_strand_id
1 'polypeptide(L)'
;MDAVDATKSDGDSVTVRVGDAEYVIGRSSGPAAADVASKVVEGDGGYELVVTMPCPDAVENAAVENAAVGLNVIVKDGDSGQAAAWDTNPTGTVTLVEPLSYTETVQVPSDVEAPKIDADASDAAWDDAVEVALDKVTSGTPEATATAKTLWSDGKLYVLVKVNDADVDLTNSNPYEKDSVEVFIDRGNTKSGQYTDDIQQIRVSADGREQVQGPHGRPRRRRRVCRRNGHRSGRGRGRNVRRRGLPDQ
;
A
#
# COMPACT_ATOMS: atom_id res chain seq x y z
N MET A 1 15.18 2.21 -23.35
CA MET A 1 15.48 3.08 -24.49
C MET A 1 16.97 3.18 -24.48
N ASP A 2 17.63 2.46 -25.37
CA ASP A 2 19.05 2.20 -25.23
C ASP A 2 19.75 2.99 -26.34
N ALA A 3 20.25 4.17 -25.99
CA ALA A 3 21.21 4.88 -26.81
C ALA A 3 22.60 4.37 -26.39
N VAL A 4 23.33 3.76 -27.33
CA VAL A 4 24.69 3.30 -27.06
C VAL A 4 25.61 4.51 -27.21
N ASP A 5 26.04 5.06 -26.08
CA ASP A 5 26.95 6.20 -26.02
C ASP A 5 28.08 5.91 -25.01
N ALA A 6 29.22 5.45 -25.54
CA ALA A 6 30.40 5.12 -24.76
C ALA A 6 31.31 6.34 -24.51
N THR A 7 31.04 7.46 -25.17
CA THR A 7 31.84 8.69 -25.10
C THR A 7 31.18 9.65 -24.13
N LYS A 8 31.95 10.27 -23.25
CA LYS A 8 31.44 11.36 -22.42
C LYS A 8 31.73 12.68 -23.13
N SER A 9 30.68 13.33 -23.62
CA SER A 9 30.77 14.64 -24.26
C SER A 9 29.90 15.68 -23.52
N ASP A 10 30.30 16.95 -23.58
CA ASP A 10 29.46 18.05 -23.08
C ASP A 10 28.22 18.29 -23.96
N GLY A 11 28.16 17.68 -25.14
CA GLY A 11 27.01 17.70 -26.04
C GLY A 11 25.98 16.60 -25.75
N ASP A 12 26.31 15.63 -24.89
CA ASP A 12 25.39 14.57 -24.49
C ASP A 12 24.29 15.16 -23.61
N SER A 13 23.05 14.81 -23.91
CA SER A 13 21.91 15.36 -23.17
C SER A 13 20.72 14.42 -23.15
N VAL A 14 19.90 14.59 -22.12
CA VAL A 14 18.55 14.06 -22.07
C VAL A 14 17.58 15.24 -22.12
N THR A 15 16.76 15.26 -23.15
CA THR A 15 15.61 16.17 -23.25
C THR A 15 14.38 15.47 -22.71
N VAL A 16 13.71 16.07 -21.74
CA VAL A 16 12.42 15.59 -21.25
C VAL A 16 11.34 16.61 -21.58
N ARG A 17 10.29 16.15 -22.26
CA ARG A 17 9.11 16.93 -22.60
C ARG A 17 7.96 16.50 -21.71
N VAL A 18 7.31 17.44 -21.04
CA VAL A 18 6.14 17.16 -20.18
C VAL A 18 5.08 18.23 -20.42
N GLY A 19 3.91 17.81 -20.92
CA GLY A 19 2.91 18.75 -21.44
C GLY A 19 3.51 19.63 -22.55
N ASP A 20 3.40 20.95 -22.40
CA ASP A 20 3.96 21.93 -23.33
C ASP A 20 5.41 22.34 -22.99
N ALA A 21 5.95 21.85 -21.87
CA ALA A 21 7.28 22.22 -21.40
C ALA A 21 8.36 21.26 -21.92
N GLU A 22 9.55 21.81 -22.20
CA GLU A 22 10.74 21.06 -22.61
C GLU A 22 11.92 21.43 -21.71
N TYR A 23 12.62 20.41 -21.22
CA TYR A 23 13.75 20.56 -20.32
C TYR A 23 14.93 19.77 -20.87
N VAL A 24 16.10 20.42 -20.96
CA VAL A 24 17.33 19.78 -21.43
C VAL A 24 18.29 19.64 -20.25
N ILE A 25 18.73 18.41 -20.01
CA ILE A 25 19.68 18.05 -18.97
C ILE A 25 20.95 17.56 -19.67
N GLY A 26 22.05 18.29 -19.51
CA GLY A 26 23.33 17.83 -20.02
C GLY A 26 23.89 16.68 -19.19
N ARG A 27 24.73 15.85 -19.79
CA ARG A 27 25.49 14.84 -19.04
C ARG A 27 26.51 15.47 -18.09
N SER A 28 27.22 16.49 -18.59
CA SER A 28 28.24 17.25 -17.84
C SER A 28 27.70 18.55 -17.22
N SER A 29 26.48 18.93 -17.54
CA SER A 29 25.86 20.18 -17.07
C SER A 29 24.49 19.90 -16.46
N GLY A 30 24.15 20.59 -15.37
CA GLY A 30 22.83 20.50 -14.78
C GLY A 30 21.70 20.92 -15.72
N PRO A 31 20.43 20.87 -15.28
CA PRO A 31 19.30 21.25 -16.11
C PRO A 31 19.36 22.75 -16.44
N ALA A 32 18.84 23.12 -17.61
CA ALA A 32 18.73 24.53 -18.02
C ALA A 32 17.66 25.31 -17.25
N ALA A 33 16.73 24.63 -16.58
CA ALA A 33 15.62 25.22 -15.82
C ALA A 33 15.85 25.13 -14.30
N ALA A 34 15.51 26.20 -13.58
CA ALA A 34 15.79 26.35 -12.14
C ALA A 34 14.89 25.49 -11.22
N ASP A 35 13.73 25.07 -11.72
CA ASP A 35 12.73 24.24 -11.04
C ASP A 35 12.87 22.74 -11.37
N VAL A 36 13.90 22.38 -12.14
CA VAL A 36 14.27 20.99 -12.39
C VAL A 36 15.46 20.63 -11.52
N ALA A 37 15.37 19.50 -10.82
CA ALA A 37 16.51 18.89 -10.15
C ALA A 37 16.97 17.67 -10.93
N SER A 38 18.27 17.46 -11.05
CA SER A 38 18.81 16.25 -11.66
C SER A 38 20.05 15.74 -10.94
N LYS A 39 20.29 14.44 -11.09
CA LYS A 39 21.51 13.76 -10.64
C LYS A 39 21.96 12.79 -11.71
N VAL A 40 23.18 13.00 -12.20
CA VAL A 40 23.87 12.09 -13.11
C VAL A 40 24.81 11.20 -12.29
N VAL A 41 24.76 9.90 -12.52
CA VAL A 41 25.70 8.92 -11.95
C VAL A 41 26.41 8.23 -13.11
N GLU A 42 27.71 8.43 -13.23
CA GLU A 42 28.50 7.77 -14.28
C GLU A 42 28.65 6.28 -13.97
N GLY A 43 28.60 5.46 -15.02
CA GLY A 43 28.84 4.02 -14.96
C GLY A 43 29.79 3.56 -16.06
N ASP A 44 30.16 2.27 -16.02
CA ASP A 44 30.99 1.66 -17.06
C ASP A 44 30.20 1.62 -18.39
N GLY A 45 30.55 2.51 -19.32
CA GLY A 45 29.94 2.57 -20.65
C GLY A 45 28.65 3.39 -20.75
N GLY A 46 28.36 4.29 -19.79
CA GLY A 46 27.19 5.17 -19.86
C GLY A 46 26.98 5.98 -18.58
N TYR A 47 25.74 6.42 -18.36
CA TYR A 47 25.34 7.14 -17.15
C TYR A 47 23.88 6.85 -16.80
N GLU A 48 23.56 6.94 -15.51
CA GLU A 48 22.19 6.97 -15.01
C GLU A 48 21.80 8.42 -14.73
N LEU A 49 20.57 8.79 -15.08
CA LEU A 49 20.00 10.10 -14.82
C LEU A 49 18.73 9.95 -13.99
N VAL A 50 18.71 10.61 -12.83
CA VAL A 50 17.49 10.86 -12.07
C VAL A 50 17.11 12.32 -12.27
N VAL A 51 15.87 12.57 -12.64
CA VAL A 51 15.34 13.93 -12.83
C VAL A 51 14.03 14.10 -12.05
N THR A 52 13.91 15.24 -11.37
CA THR A 52 12.67 15.72 -10.77
C THR A 52 12.21 16.92 -11.56
N MET A 53 10.97 16.88 -12.02
CA MET A 53 10.41 17.89 -12.93
C MET A 53 9.17 18.52 -12.30
N PRO A 54 8.87 19.78 -12.64
CA PRO A 54 7.61 20.40 -12.28
C PRO A 54 6.43 19.54 -12.73
N CYS A 55 5.42 19.41 -11.86
CA CYS A 55 4.16 18.80 -12.24
C CYS A 55 3.44 19.78 -13.18
N PRO A 56 2.95 19.34 -14.36
CA PRO A 56 2.19 20.24 -15.23
C PRO A 56 0.94 20.76 -14.52
N ASP A 57 0.60 22.04 -14.73
CA ASP A 57 -0.60 22.67 -14.14
C ASP A 57 -1.89 21.87 -14.40
N ALA A 58 -1.98 21.23 -15.56
CA ALA A 58 -3.10 20.37 -15.96
C ALA A 58 -3.27 19.13 -15.07
N VAL A 59 -2.20 18.71 -14.38
CA VAL A 59 -2.18 17.60 -13.42
C VAL A 59 -2.38 18.12 -12.00
N GLU A 60 -1.69 19.20 -11.64
CA GLU A 60 -1.75 19.78 -10.29
C GLU A 60 -3.18 20.20 -9.90
N ASN A 61 -3.96 20.68 -10.87
CA ASN A 61 -5.31 21.20 -10.65
C ASN A 61 -6.45 20.25 -11.06
N ALA A 62 -6.13 19.07 -11.60
CA ALA A 62 -7.13 18.07 -11.96
C ALA A 62 -7.37 17.12 -10.79
N ALA A 63 -8.57 16.53 -10.72
CA ALA A 63 -8.71 15.23 -10.07
C ALA A 63 -7.75 14.29 -10.81
N VAL A 64 -6.60 13.98 -10.21
CA VAL A 64 -5.44 13.32 -10.84
C VAL A 64 -5.80 11.95 -11.42
N GLU A 65 -6.99 11.43 -11.09
CA GLU A 65 -7.49 10.16 -11.59
C GLU A 65 -7.69 10.17 -13.11
N ASN A 66 -7.00 9.26 -13.80
CA ASN A 66 -6.96 9.12 -15.25
C ASN A 66 -6.46 10.35 -16.03
N ALA A 67 -5.73 11.26 -15.38
CA ALA A 67 -5.17 12.44 -16.05
C ALA A 67 -4.12 11.99 -17.11
N ALA A 68 -4.29 12.45 -18.34
CA ALA A 68 -3.36 12.17 -19.42
C ALA A 68 -2.33 13.30 -19.56
N VAL A 69 -1.06 12.94 -19.53
CA VAL A 69 0.08 13.86 -19.65
C VAL A 69 0.90 13.48 -20.88
N GLY A 70 1.17 14.47 -21.73
CA GLY A 70 2.14 14.30 -22.80
C GLY A 70 3.54 14.14 -22.20
N LEU A 71 4.25 13.04 -22.50
CA LEU A 71 5.62 12.81 -22.06
C LEU A 71 6.50 12.38 -23.25
N ASN A 72 7.73 12.88 -23.31
CA ASN A 72 8.78 12.21 -24.08
C ASN A 72 10.12 12.33 -23.34
N VAL A 73 10.96 11.31 -23.49
CA VAL A 73 12.34 11.32 -23.03
C VAL A 73 13.22 11.04 -24.24
N ILE A 74 14.09 11.97 -24.58
CA ILE A 74 14.93 11.92 -25.77
C ILE A 74 16.38 11.98 -25.30
N VAL A 75 17.14 10.94 -25.55
CA VAL A 75 18.59 10.88 -25.28
C VAL A 75 19.32 11.24 -26.56
N LYS A 76 20.28 12.16 -26.47
CA LYS A 76 21.10 12.61 -27.59
C LYS A 76 22.58 12.40 -27.27
N ASP A 77 23.29 11.80 -28.21
CA ASP A 77 24.74 11.76 -28.28
C ASP A 77 25.22 13.06 -28.96
N GLY A 78 26.04 13.83 -28.25
CA GLY A 78 26.55 15.11 -28.71
C GLY A 78 27.56 15.01 -29.84
N ASP A 79 28.33 13.93 -29.89
CA ASP A 79 29.44 13.71 -30.81
C ASP A 79 28.94 13.19 -32.17
N SER A 80 28.03 12.21 -32.16
CA SER A 80 27.48 11.63 -33.40
C SER A 80 26.23 12.34 -33.91
N GLY A 81 25.55 13.11 -33.05
CA GLY A 81 24.26 13.72 -33.33
C GLY A 81 23.10 12.72 -33.35
N GLN A 82 23.33 11.46 -33.00
CA GLN A 82 22.28 10.45 -32.88
C GLN A 82 21.35 10.77 -31.70
N ALA A 83 20.08 10.45 -31.85
CA ALA A 83 19.10 10.59 -30.77
C ALA A 83 18.14 9.39 -30.76
N ALA A 84 17.72 8.99 -29.57
CA ALA A 84 16.70 7.99 -29.33
C ALA A 84 15.61 8.57 -28.43
N ALA A 85 14.35 8.33 -28.75
CA ALA A 85 13.20 8.89 -28.04
C ALA A 85 12.31 7.77 -27.48
N TRP A 86 11.72 8.00 -26.31
CA TRP A 86 10.75 7.09 -25.71
C TRP A 86 9.51 6.89 -26.60
N ASP A 87 9.06 7.97 -27.23
CA ASP A 87 7.99 7.94 -28.23
C ASP A 87 8.49 8.57 -29.54
N THR A 88 8.03 8.04 -30.68
CA THR A 88 8.37 8.55 -32.01
C THR A 88 7.59 9.81 -32.38
N ASN A 89 6.49 10.10 -31.70
CA ASN A 89 5.79 11.38 -31.76
C ASN A 89 6.56 12.44 -30.94
N PRO A 90 6.25 13.74 -31.10
CA PRO A 90 6.83 14.77 -30.24
C PRO A 90 6.66 14.48 -28.74
N THR A 91 5.50 13.94 -28.34
CA THR A 91 5.16 13.39 -27.02
C THR A 91 4.28 12.16 -27.15
N GLY A 92 4.55 11.13 -26.36
CA GLY A 92 3.60 10.04 -26.08
C GLY A 92 2.64 10.41 -24.94
N THR A 93 1.71 9.53 -24.61
CA THR A 93 0.74 9.76 -23.52
C THR A 93 1.06 8.88 -22.31
N VAL A 94 1.19 9.50 -21.14
CA VAL A 94 1.21 8.83 -19.85
C VAL A 94 -0.09 9.12 -19.13
N THR A 95 -0.82 8.08 -18.74
CA THR A 95 -2.02 8.22 -17.92
C THR A 95 -1.66 8.04 -16.45
N LEU A 96 -1.91 9.06 -15.65
CA LEU A 96 -1.84 9.01 -14.20
C LEU A 96 -3.14 8.38 -13.72
N VAL A 97 -3.07 7.21 -13.10
CA VAL A 97 -4.29 6.44 -12.80
C VAL A 97 -5.01 7.01 -11.60
N GLU A 98 -4.33 7.19 -10.48
CA GLU A 98 -4.88 7.77 -9.26
C GLU A 98 -3.72 8.36 -8.44
N PRO A 99 -3.99 9.35 -7.57
CA PRO A 99 -3.02 9.74 -6.54
C PRO A 99 -2.56 8.51 -5.76
N LEU A 100 -1.26 8.38 -5.55
CA LEU A 100 -0.73 7.36 -4.64
C LEU A 100 -1.32 7.58 -3.25
N SER A 101 -2.22 6.70 -2.85
CA SER A 101 -2.69 6.63 -1.46
C SER A 101 -1.65 5.87 -0.66
N TYR A 102 -0.85 6.61 0.11
CA TYR A 102 0.20 6.07 0.96
C TYR A 102 0.06 6.62 2.37
N THR A 103 0.32 5.78 3.36
CA THR A 103 0.46 6.18 4.76
C THR A 103 1.64 5.43 5.38
N GLU A 104 2.35 6.10 6.28
CA GLU A 104 3.36 5.46 7.12
C GLU A 104 2.72 4.88 8.37
N THR A 105 3.10 3.64 8.70
CA THR A 105 2.68 3.02 9.95
C THR A 105 3.68 3.38 11.05
N VAL A 106 3.20 3.95 12.15
CA VAL A 106 4.05 4.33 13.27
C VAL A 106 4.44 3.12 14.11
N GLN A 107 5.66 3.15 14.66
CA GLN A 107 6.08 2.20 15.69
C GLN A 107 5.53 2.66 17.04
N VAL A 108 4.99 1.74 17.83
CA VAL A 108 4.57 2.06 19.20
C VAL A 108 5.81 2.48 20.01
N PRO A 109 5.79 3.64 20.69
CA PRO A 109 6.88 4.07 21.55
C PRO A 109 7.22 3.02 22.61
N SER A 110 8.50 2.88 22.96
CA SER A 110 8.97 1.84 23.89
C SER A 110 8.42 1.98 25.32
N ASP A 111 7.92 3.16 25.68
CA ASP A 111 7.29 3.48 26.96
C ASP A 111 5.75 3.38 26.95
N VAL A 112 5.16 3.00 25.80
CA VAL A 112 3.72 2.78 25.64
C VAL A 112 3.44 1.28 25.47
N GLU A 113 2.41 0.78 26.16
CA GLU A 113 1.99 -0.62 26.02
C GLU A 113 1.39 -0.85 24.62
N ALA A 114 1.78 -1.95 23.96
CA ALA A 114 1.19 -2.35 22.70
C ALA A 114 -0.33 -2.57 22.87
N PRO A 115 -1.15 -2.25 21.85
CA PRO A 115 -2.59 -2.32 22.00
C PRO A 115 -3.07 -3.75 22.21
N LYS A 116 -4.15 -3.89 22.98
CA LYS A 116 -4.80 -5.18 23.23
C LYS A 116 -5.67 -5.57 22.05
N ILE A 117 -5.82 -6.88 21.85
CA ILE A 117 -6.72 -7.41 20.81
C ILE A 117 -8.09 -7.64 21.45
N ASP A 118 -8.81 -6.55 21.68
CA ASP A 118 -10.13 -6.53 22.32
C ASP A 118 -11.14 -5.59 21.65
N ALA A 119 -10.74 -4.98 20.51
CA ALA A 119 -11.50 -4.00 19.75
C ALA A 119 -11.77 -2.69 20.51
N ASP A 120 -10.97 -2.35 21.52
CA ASP A 120 -10.96 -1.05 22.15
C ASP A 120 -9.97 -0.10 21.42
N ALA A 121 -10.50 1.01 20.91
CA ALA A 121 -9.70 2.02 20.22
C ALA A 121 -9.10 3.06 21.18
N SER A 122 -9.36 2.97 22.48
CA SER A 122 -8.93 3.94 23.50
C SER A 122 -7.54 3.66 24.09
N ASP A 123 -6.88 2.58 23.69
CA ASP A 123 -5.48 2.33 24.05
C ASP A 123 -4.59 3.47 23.54
N ALA A 124 -3.77 4.04 24.44
CA ALA A 124 -2.89 5.17 24.13
C ALA A 124 -1.93 4.92 22.95
N ALA A 125 -1.63 3.66 22.63
CA ALA A 125 -0.84 3.31 21.46
C ALA A 125 -1.43 3.82 20.12
N TRP A 126 -2.74 4.06 20.06
CA TRP A 126 -3.43 4.54 18.86
C TRP A 126 -3.44 6.07 18.71
N ASP A 127 -2.98 6.82 19.72
CA ASP A 127 -3.09 8.29 19.74
C ASP A 127 -2.32 8.93 18.58
N ASP A 128 -1.10 8.43 18.29
CA ASP A 128 -0.25 8.90 17.20
C ASP A 128 -0.46 8.14 15.88
N ALA A 129 -1.32 7.12 15.87
CA ALA A 129 -1.58 6.34 14.66
C ALA A 129 -2.41 7.16 13.66
N VAL A 130 -1.90 7.26 12.42
CA VAL A 130 -2.60 7.92 11.32
C VAL A 130 -3.88 7.15 10.99
N GLU A 131 -5.01 7.85 11.04
CA GLU A 131 -6.29 7.33 10.59
C GLU A 131 -6.45 7.54 9.08
N VAL A 132 -6.80 6.47 8.36
CA VAL A 132 -7.03 6.47 6.91
C VAL A 132 -8.48 6.09 6.65
N ALA A 133 -9.17 6.88 5.82
CA ALA A 133 -10.51 6.55 5.36
C ALA A 133 -10.47 5.48 4.26
N LEU A 134 -11.35 4.48 4.33
CA LEU A 134 -11.48 3.40 3.35
C LEU A 134 -12.59 3.72 2.35
N ASP A 135 -12.44 4.82 1.61
CA ASP A 135 -13.51 5.41 0.79
C ASP A 135 -13.47 4.95 -0.69
N LYS A 136 -12.50 4.12 -1.06
CA LYS A 136 -12.36 3.64 -2.44
C LYS A 136 -13.44 2.61 -2.78
N VAL A 137 -14.40 3.04 -3.60
CA VAL A 137 -15.49 2.19 -4.07
C VAL A 137 -15.04 1.38 -5.28
N THR A 138 -14.90 0.07 -5.11
CA THR A 138 -14.52 -0.84 -6.21
C THR A 138 -15.71 -1.45 -6.93
N SER A 139 -16.89 -1.41 -6.33
CA SER A 139 -18.12 -1.99 -6.89
C SER A 139 -19.36 -1.48 -6.16
N GLY A 140 -20.46 -1.30 -6.89
CA GLY A 140 -21.76 -0.93 -6.30
C GLY A 140 -21.78 0.45 -5.65
N THR A 141 -22.80 0.69 -4.83
CA THR A 141 -22.91 1.87 -3.95
C THR A 141 -22.47 1.43 -2.55
N PRO A 142 -21.61 2.18 -1.84
CA PRO A 142 -21.20 1.82 -0.49
C PRO A 142 -22.38 1.81 0.48
N GLU A 143 -22.59 0.68 1.15
CA GLU A 143 -23.58 0.52 2.23
C GLU A 143 -22.94 0.59 3.62
N ALA A 144 -21.62 0.42 3.69
CA ALA A 144 -20.80 0.60 4.87
C ALA A 144 -19.66 1.60 4.60
N THR A 145 -19.22 2.30 5.64
CA THR A 145 -18.00 3.11 5.62
C THR A 145 -17.01 2.60 6.65
N ALA A 146 -15.72 2.89 6.47
CA ALA A 146 -14.72 2.47 7.44
C ALA A 146 -13.52 3.42 7.51
N THR A 147 -12.91 3.48 8.69
CA THR A 147 -11.56 4.03 8.88
C THR A 147 -10.62 2.93 9.36
N ALA A 148 -9.33 3.08 9.08
CA ALA A 148 -8.29 2.17 9.53
C ALA A 148 -7.13 2.92 10.18
N LYS A 149 -6.56 2.32 11.22
CA LYS A 149 -5.28 2.69 11.83
C LYS A 149 -4.36 1.48 11.84
N THR A 150 -3.06 1.71 11.67
CA THR A 150 -2.04 0.66 11.75
C THR A 150 -0.92 1.04 12.70
N LEU A 151 -0.31 0.03 13.32
CA LEU A 151 0.85 0.18 14.22
C LEU A 151 1.81 -0.99 14.07
N TRP A 152 3.08 -0.76 14.35
CA TRP A 152 4.07 -1.82 14.55
C TRP A 152 4.52 -1.88 16.00
N SER A 153 4.63 -3.09 16.55
CA SER A 153 5.24 -3.33 17.85
C SER A 153 5.71 -4.79 17.94
N ASP A 154 6.93 -5.01 18.43
CA ASP A 154 7.52 -6.34 18.64
C ASP A 154 7.35 -7.30 17.44
N GLY A 155 7.66 -6.80 16.24
CA GLY A 155 7.58 -7.57 14.99
C GLY A 155 6.16 -7.95 14.57
N LYS A 156 5.12 -7.29 15.12
CA LYS A 156 3.72 -7.51 14.78
C LYS A 156 3.12 -6.23 14.20
N LEU A 157 2.35 -6.41 13.12
CA LEU A 157 1.46 -5.39 12.59
C LEU A 157 0.14 -5.48 13.34
N TYR A 158 -0.30 -4.37 13.90
CA TYR A 158 -1.62 -4.18 14.48
C TYR A 158 -2.45 -3.37 13.49
N VAL A 159 -3.69 -3.79 13.27
CA VAL A 159 -4.63 -3.15 12.37
C VAL A 159 -5.94 -2.98 13.13
N LEU A 160 -6.39 -1.73 13.27
CA LEU A 160 -7.69 -1.38 13.82
C LEU A 160 -8.55 -0.86 12.68
N VAL A 161 -9.67 -1.51 12.40
CA VAL A 161 -10.64 -1.06 11.40
C VAL A 161 -11.95 -0.76 12.10
N LYS A 162 -12.43 0.47 11.98
CA LYS A 162 -13.71 0.92 12.52
C LYS A 162 -14.70 0.99 11.38
N VAL A 163 -15.59 0.00 11.32
CA VAL A 163 -16.66 -0.07 10.31
C VAL A 163 -17.93 0.55 10.86
N ASN A 164 -18.59 1.39 10.08
CA ASN A 164 -19.93 1.89 10.31
C ASN A 164 -20.86 1.30 9.25
N ASP A 165 -21.72 0.40 9.70
CA ASP A 165 -22.68 -0.34 8.88
C ASP A 165 -23.98 -0.47 9.66
N ALA A 166 -25.10 -0.17 9.01
CA ALA A 166 -26.42 -0.21 9.62
C ALA A 166 -27.08 -1.61 9.54
N ASP A 167 -26.63 -2.47 8.63
CA ASP A 167 -27.27 -3.76 8.34
C ASP A 167 -26.24 -4.88 8.17
N VAL A 168 -25.79 -5.43 9.31
CA VAL A 168 -24.78 -6.51 9.31
C VAL A 168 -25.38 -7.86 8.88
N ASP A 169 -25.04 -8.34 7.68
CA ASP A 169 -25.39 -9.63 7.10
C ASP A 169 -24.24 -10.66 7.16
N LEU A 170 -24.53 -11.80 7.80
CA LEU A 170 -23.64 -12.95 7.94
C LEU A 170 -24.24 -14.26 7.38
N THR A 171 -25.38 -14.16 6.69
CA THR A 171 -26.23 -15.29 6.30
C THR A 171 -25.69 -16.07 5.11
N ASN A 172 -24.92 -15.42 4.23
CA ASN A 172 -24.36 -16.06 3.05
C ASN A 172 -23.45 -17.25 3.41
N SER A 173 -23.42 -18.30 2.59
CA SER A 173 -22.51 -19.43 2.79
C SER A 173 -21.07 -19.10 2.38
N ASN A 174 -20.89 -18.20 1.41
CA ASN A 174 -19.60 -17.72 0.94
C ASN A 174 -19.02 -16.71 1.94
N PRO A 175 -17.82 -16.96 2.52
CA PRO A 175 -17.24 -16.05 3.51
C PRO A 175 -16.95 -14.64 3.00
N TYR A 176 -16.72 -14.47 1.71
CA TYR A 176 -16.44 -13.18 1.06
C TYR A 176 -17.71 -12.38 0.72
N GLU A 177 -18.88 -12.99 0.84
CA GLU A 177 -20.19 -12.33 0.69
C GLU A 177 -20.85 -12.08 2.05
N LYS A 178 -20.08 -12.21 3.14
CA LYS A 178 -20.47 -11.78 4.48
C LYS A 178 -19.83 -10.45 4.78
N ASP A 179 -20.46 -9.68 5.65
CA ASP A 179 -19.83 -8.47 6.14
C ASP A 179 -18.56 -8.79 6.90
N SER A 180 -17.48 -8.27 6.34
CA SER A 180 -16.13 -8.60 6.73
C SER A 180 -15.17 -7.48 6.36
N VAL A 181 -14.05 -7.48 7.07
CA VAL A 181 -12.89 -6.66 6.73
C VAL A 181 -11.84 -7.58 6.12
N GLU A 182 -11.16 -7.10 5.09
CA GLU A 182 -10.05 -7.79 4.45
C GLU A 182 -8.76 -6.96 4.52
N VAL A 183 -7.67 -7.61 4.90
CA VAL A 183 -6.33 -7.02 4.96
C VAL A 183 -5.41 -7.82 4.05
N PHE A 184 -4.77 -7.14 3.11
CA PHE A 184 -3.80 -7.71 2.19
C PHE A 184 -2.40 -7.23 2.59
N ILE A 185 -1.46 -8.16 2.75
CA ILE A 185 -0.10 -7.88 3.20
C ILE A 185 0.87 -8.49 2.20
N ASP A 186 1.76 -7.66 1.63
CA ASP A 186 2.91 -8.09 0.82
C ASP A 186 4.20 -7.78 1.58
N ARG A 187 4.77 -8.80 2.22
CA ARG A 187 5.96 -8.65 3.09
C ARG A 187 7.24 -8.38 2.30
N GLY A 188 7.28 -8.79 1.04
CA GLY A 188 8.42 -8.55 0.14
C GLY A 188 8.29 -7.26 -0.64
N ASN A 189 7.17 -6.54 -0.51
CA ASN A 189 6.83 -5.37 -1.32
C ASN A 189 6.98 -5.64 -2.83
N THR A 190 6.71 -6.87 -3.25
CA THR A 190 6.92 -7.35 -4.62
C THR A 190 5.98 -6.70 -5.63
N LYS A 191 4.82 -6.20 -5.16
CA LYS A 191 3.73 -5.66 -6.02
C LYS A 191 3.27 -6.67 -7.08
N SER A 192 3.44 -7.96 -6.78
CA SER A 192 3.05 -9.06 -7.66
C SER A 192 1.53 -9.06 -7.83
N GLY A 193 1.08 -9.22 -9.08
CA GLY A 193 -0.34 -9.46 -9.39
C GLY A 193 -0.83 -10.87 -9.01
N GLN A 194 0.03 -11.71 -8.44
CA GLN A 194 -0.26 -13.08 -8.00
C GLN A 194 0.15 -13.27 -6.53
N TYR A 195 -0.59 -14.07 -5.78
CA TYR A 195 -0.20 -14.48 -4.42
C TYR A 195 1.12 -15.25 -4.45
N THR A 196 2.12 -14.74 -3.73
CA THR A 196 3.39 -15.41 -3.44
C THR A 196 3.45 -15.78 -1.96
N ASP A 197 4.51 -16.47 -1.52
CA ASP A 197 4.65 -16.85 -0.10
C ASP A 197 4.69 -15.64 0.84
N ASP A 198 5.06 -14.47 0.32
CA ASP A 198 5.11 -13.21 1.04
C ASP A 198 3.80 -12.41 1.00
N ILE A 199 2.84 -12.83 0.17
CA ILE A 199 1.54 -12.18 0.02
C ILE A 199 0.47 -12.99 0.73
N GLN A 200 -0.24 -12.32 1.64
CA GLN A 200 -1.32 -12.92 2.42
C GLN A 200 -2.57 -12.05 2.36
N GLN A 201 -3.72 -12.70 2.33
CA GLN A 201 -5.02 -12.10 2.56
C GLN A 201 -5.57 -12.64 3.88
N ILE A 202 -6.00 -11.73 4.74
CA ILE A 202 -6.66 -12.03 6.00
C ILE A 202 -8.05 -11.43 5.94
N ARG A 203 -9.08 -12.26 6.07
CA ARG A 203 -10.48 -11.83 6.19
C ARG A 203 -10.97 -12.07 7.59
N VAL A 204 -11.68 -11.10 8.16
CA VAL A 204 -12.36 -11.22 9.46
C VAL A 204 -13.81 -10.80 9.28
N SER A 205 -14.73 -11.76 9.42
CA SER A 205 -16.18 -11.47 9.42
C SER A 205 -16.59 -10.69 10.66
N ALA A 206 -17.71 -9.96 10.61
CA ALA A 206 -18.20 -9.13 11.73
C ALA A 206 -18.44 -9.92 13.04
N ASP A 207 -18.61 -11.25 12.97
CA ASP A 207 -18.68 -12.13 14.16
C ASP A 207 -17.30 -12.58 14.70
N GLY A 208 -16.21 -12.03 14.16
CA GLY A 208 -14.83 -12.30 14.58
C GLY A 208 -14.25 -13.59 14.01
N ARG A 209 -14.82 -14.16 12.94
CA ARG A 209 -14.27 -15.35 12.28
C ARG A 209 -13.19 -14.97 11.28
N GLU A 210 -11.99 -15.49 11.52
CA GLU A 210 -10.82 -15.32 10.66
C GLU A 210 -10.75 -16.38 9.55
N GLN A 211 -10.38 -15.94 8.35
CA GLN A 211 -9.95 -16.75 7.22
C GLN A 211 -8.64 -16.17 6.68
N VAL A 212 -7.65 -17.04 6.42
CA VAL A 212 -6.35 -16.64 5.84
C VAL A 212 -6.15 -17.36 4.52
N GLN A 213 -5.76 -16.62 3.48
CA GLN A 213 -5.47 -17.12 2.14
C GLN A 213 -4.05 -16.70 1.69
N GLY A 214 -3.38 -17.58 0.95
CA GLY A 214 -2.04 -17.42 0.36
C GLY A 214 -1.79 -18.53 -0.67
N PRO A 215 -0.62 -18.60 -1.33
CA PRO A 215 -0.34 -19.56 -2.42
C PRO A 215 -0.52 -21.03 -2.00
N HIS A 216 -0.44 -21.30 -0.70
CA HIS A 216 -0.87 -22.55 -0.10
C HIS A 216 -2.06 -22.29 0.81
N GLY A 217 -3.28 -22.37 0.26
CA GLY A 217 -4.58 -22.13 0.90
C GLY A 217 -4.90 -23.04 2.09
N ARG A 218 -4.03 -23.10 3.10
CA ARG A 218 -4.29 -23.71 4.40
C ARG A 218 -4.49 -22.59 5.41
N PRO A 219 -5.68 -22.49 6.04
CA PRO A 219 -5.87 -21.56 7.14
C PRO A 219 -4.91 -21.93 8.28
N ARG A 220 -3.90 -21.09 8.52
CA ARG A 220 -3.09 -21.17 9.73
C ARG A 220 -3.94 -20.68 10.89
N ARG A 221 -4.78 -21.55 11.45
CA ARG A 221 -5.53 -21.25 12.68
C ARG A 221 -4.54 -21.03 13.83
N ARG A 222 -4.18 -19.77 14.10
CA ARG A 222 -3.68 -19.38 15.42
C ARG A 222 -4.91 -19.07 16.30
N ARG A 223 -4.77 -19.38 17.59
CA ARG A 223 -5.90 -19.66 18.50
C ARG A 223 -6.74 -18.41 18.79
N ARG A 224 -8.06 -18.60 18.84
CA ARG A 224 -9.09 -17.63 19.26
C ARG A 224 -8.85 -17.13 20.69
N VAL A 225 -9.05 -15.83 20.90
CA VAL A 225 -9.59 -15.28 22.15
C VAL A 225 -10.50 -14.09 21.80
N CYS A 226 -11.80 -14.35 21.63
CA CYS A 226 -12.85 -13.36 21.89
C CYS A 226 -13.87 -14.04 22.80
N ARG A 227 -13.78 -13.78 24.10
CA ARG A 227 -14.87 -14.09 25.05
C ARG A 227 -15.67 -12.82 25.25
N ARG A 228 -16.92 -12.84 24.78
CA ARG A 228 -17.94 -11.83 25.08
C ARG A 228 -18.22 -11.86 26.59
N ASN A 229 -17.96 -10.75 27.29
CA ASN A 229 -18.47 -10.54 28.65
C ASN A 229 -19.98 -10.24 28.55
N GLY A 230 -20.79 -11.30 28.63
CA GLY A 230 -22.25 -11.22 28.74
C GLY A 230 -22.71 -11.65 30.12
N HIS A 231 -23.09 -10.69 30.92
CA HIS A 231 -23.72 -10.80 32.23
C HIS A 231 -24.87 -11.85 32.23
N ARG A 232 -24.86 -12.82 33.15
CA ARG A 232 -26.05 -13.59 33.53
C ARG A 232 -26.21 -13.61 35.03
N SER A 233 -27.15 -12.81 35.51
CA SER A 233 -27.81 -12.99 36.80
C SER A 233 -28.70 -14.24 36.73
N GLY A 234 -28.72 -15.04 37.80
CA GLY A 234 -29.64 -16.18 37.89
C GLY A 234 -29.18 -17.27 38.84
N ARG A 235 -29.75 -17.26 40.05
CA ARG A 235 -29.57 -18.26 41.12
C ARG A 235 -29.96 -19.67 40.66
N GLY A 236 -29.18 -20.68 41.06
CA GLY A 236 -29.55 -22.09 40.94
C GLY A 236 -28.65 -23.00 41.77
N ARG A 237 -29.12 -23.39 42.96
CA ARG A 237 -28.47 -24.39 43.83
C ARG A 237 -28.47 -25.77 43.15
N GLY A 238 -27.40 -26.56 43.28
CA GLY A 238 -27.49 -27.98 42.92
C GLY A 238 -26.20 -28.81 42.83
N ARG A 239 -25.75 -29.28 44.00
CA ARG A 239 -25.10 -30.59 44.26
C ARG A 239 -23.76 -30.98 43.60
N ASN A 240 -22.80 -31.20 44.49
CA ASN A 240 -21.61 -32.03 44.38
C ASN A 240 -21.88 -33.42 43.76
N VAL A 241 -21.05 -33.82 42.79
CA VAL A 241 -20.72 -35.23 42.57
C VAL A 241 -19.20 -35.35 42.47
N ARG A 242 -18.61 -35.98 43.49
CA ARG A 242 -17.22 -36.44 43.51
C ARG A 242 -17.05 -37.56 42.50
N ARG A 243 -16.06 -37.49 41.61
CA ARG A 243 -15.52 -38.68 40.93
C ARG A 243 -14.20 -39.07 41.59
N ARG A 244 -14.20 -40.29 42.15
CA ARG A 244 -13.03 -41.03 42.63
C ARG A 244 -12.09 -41.32 41.45
N GLY A 245 -10.80 -41.24 41.72
CA GLY A 245 -9.76 -41.77 40.83
C GLY A 245 -9.44 -43.25 41.08
N LEU A 246 -8.39 -43.66 40.36
CA LEU A 246 -7.52 -44.86 40.45
C LEU A 246 -7.50 -45.67 39.12
N PRO A 247 -6.39 -46.34 38.78
CA PRO A 247 -5.04 -45.79 38.54
C PRO A 247 -4.40 -46.37 37.25
N ASP A 248 -3.16 -45.96 36.98
CA ASP A 248 -2.28 -46.37 35.88
C ASP A 248 -2.15 -47.89 35.67
N GLN A 249 -2.14 -48.29 34.39
CA GLN A 249 -1.15 -49.17 33.76
C GLN A 249 -0.89 -48.71 32.32
#